data_AF-A0A3D1B1I2-F1
#
_entry.id   AF-A0A3D1B1I2-F1
#
_cell.length_a   1.000
_cell.length_b   1.000
_cell.length_c   1.000
_cell.angle_alpha   90.00
_cell.angle_beta   90.00
_cell.angle_gamma   90.00
#
_symmetry.space_group_name_H-M   'P 1'
#
loop_
_entity.id
_entity.type
_entity.pdbx_description
1 polymer ?
#
loop_
_entity_poly.entity_id
_entity_poly.type
_entity_poly.pdbx_seq_one_letter_code
_entity_poly.pdbx_strand_id
1 'polypeptide(L)'
;MPRIHLCFLWHMHQPFYKDLLSGEYKLPWTRLHALKDYYGMVKILEEFPDIHQTFNLVPSMMVQVEEYAAEKARDPFLDCALKPAEYLTPEDQAFLLKNSFHANPGRMIYRYPR
;
A
#
# COMPACT_ATOMS: atom_id res chain seq x y z
N MET A 1 -8.56 -25.06 34.73
CA MET A 1 -9.19 -24.52 33.52
C MET A 1 -8.43 -25.05 32.31
N PRO A 2 -9.09 -25.41 31.20
CA PRO A 2 -8.38 -25.83 29.98
C PRO A 2 -7.55 -24.66 29.43
N ARG A 3 -6.35 -24.96 28.94
CA ARG A 3 -5.43 -23.98 28.34
C ARG A 3 -5.56 -24.04 26.82
N ILE A 4 -5.88 -22.91 26.20
CA ILE A 4 -5.90 -22.77 24.74
C ILE A 4 -4.57 -22.18 24.30
N HIS A 5 -3.93 -22.83 23.34
CA HIS A 5 -2.75 -22.29 22.66
C HIS A 5 -3.22 -21.55 21.40
N LEU A 6 -2.91 -20.26 21.32
CA LEU A 6 -3.28 -19.39 20.20
C LEU A 6 -2.00 -18.95 19.46
N CYS A 7 -2.04 -19.00 18.14
CA CYS A 7 -0.97 -18.52 17.27
C CYS A 7 -1.56 -17.63 16.17
N PHE A 8 -1.09 -16.39 16.07
CA PHE A 8 -1.39 -15.50 14.97
C PHE A 8 -0.29 -15.59 13.91
N LEU A 9 -0.69 -15.87 12.67
CA LEU A 9 0.20 -15.88 11.50
C LEU A 9 -0.33 -14.89 10.47
N TRP A 10 0.41 -13.82 10.25
CA TRP A 10 0.11 -12.81 9.23
C TRP A 10 0.99 -13.07 8.02
N HIS A 11 0.36 -13.30 6.87
CA HIS A 11 1.07 -13.40 5.59
C HIS A 11 0.91 -12.09 4.83
N MET A 12 1.97 -11.28 4.82
CA MET A 12 2.01 -10.01 4.11
C MET A 12 2.63 -10.20 2.73
N HIS A 13 1.79 -10.07 1.71
CA HIS A 13 2.15 -10.32 0.32
C HIS A 13 1.69 -9.19 -0.58
N GLN A 14 2.59 -8.79 -1.49
CA GLN A 14 2.27 -8.04 -2.70
C GLN A 14 2.94 -8.70 -3.91
N PRO A 15 2.25 -8.79 -5.06
CA PRO A 15 2.86 -9.10 -6.33
C PRO A 15 4.04 -8.17 -6.65
N PHE A 16 4.92 -8.62 -7.53
CA PHE A 16 5.97 -7.76 -8.07
C PHE A 16 5.39 -6.87 -9.18
N TYR A 17 5.21 -5.58 -8.89
CA TYR A 17 4.54 -4.63 -9.78
C TYR A 17 5.49 -3.83 -10.68
N LYS A 18 6.80 -3.94 -10.48
CA LYS A 18 7.80 -3.28 -11.31
C LYS A 18 7.93 -4.00 -12.64
N ASP A 19 7.71 -3.26 -13.72
CA ASP A 19 8.06 -3.70 -15.06
C ASP A 19 9.57 -3.60 -15.24
N LEU A 20 10.22 -4.74 -15.46
CA LEU A 20 11.67 -4.80 -15.58
C LEU A 20 12.19 -4.17 -16.88
N LEU A 21 11.33 -4.00 -17.90
CA LEU A 21 11.73 -3.34 -19.15
C LEU A 21 11.74 -1.82 -18.99
N SER A 22 10.65 -1.23 -18.46
CA SER A 22 10.57 0.23 -18.28
C SER A 22 11.21 0.73 -16.97
N GLY A 23 11.38 -0.17 -16.00
CA GLY A 23 11.82 0.15 -14.64
C GLY A 23 10.74 0.81 -13.78
N GLU A 24 9.49 0.89 -14.25
CA GLU A 24 8.40 1.60 -13.58
C GLU A 24 7.44 0.63 -12.88
N TYR A 25 6.90 1.07 -11.75
CA TYR A 25 5.81 0.39 -11.06
C TYR A 25 4.50 0.59 -11.82
N LYS A 26 3.89 -0.51 -12.26
CA LYS A 26 2.62 -0.45 -13.01
C LYS A 26 1.40 -0.27 -12.12
N LEU A 27 1.53 -0.56 -10.83
CA LEU A 27 0.48 -0.39 -9.84
C LEU A 27 1.07 0.09 -8.50
N PRO A 28 0.38 0.98 -7.76
CA PRO A 28 0.91 1.61 -6.55
C PRO A 28 0.73 0.76 -5.29
N TRP A 29 0.28 -0.50 -5.42
CA TRP A 29 -0.26 -1.27 -4.31
C TRP A 29 0.75 -1.57 -3.22
N THR A 30 2.01 -1.86 -3.56
CA THR A 30 3.04 -2.06 -2.52
C THR A 30 3.18 -0.84 -1.61
N ARG A 31 3.25 0.36 -2.18
CA ARG A 31 3.33 1.62 -1.41
C ARG A 31 2.06 1.85 -0.59
N LEU A 32 0.89 1.72 -1.21
CA LEU A 32 -0.38 2.01 -0.54
C LEU A 32 -0.66 1.07 0.63
N HIS A 33 -0.41 -0.23 0.46
CA HIS A 33 -0.59 -1.21 1.55
C HIS A 33 0.50 -1.11 2.62
N ALA A 34 1.74 -0.78 2.25
CA ALA A 34 2.81 -0.55 3.22
C ALA A 34 2.48 0.60 4.17
N LEU A 35 2.00 1.72 3.63
CA LEU A 35 1.62 2.91 4.41
C LEU A 35 0.34 2.70 5.22
N LYS A 36 -0.65 2.00 4.66
CA LYS A 36 -1.95 1.80 5.31
C LYS A 36 -1.93 0.71 6.39
N ASP A 37 -1.36 -0.46 6.08
CA ASP A 37 -1.59 -1.67 6.86
C ASP A 37 -0.28 -2.24 7.45
N TYR A 38 0.76 -2.46 6.65
CA TYR A 38 1.90 -3.28 7.09
C TYR A 38 2.66 -2.70 8.27
N TYR A 39 3.02 -1.42 8.21
CA TYR A 39 3.70 -0.78 9.32
C TYR A 39 2.82 -0.73 10.57
N GLY A 40 1.56 -0.28 10.43
CA GLY A 40 0.65 -0.13 11.57
C GLY A 40 0.37 -1.45 12.31
N MET A 41 0.21 -2.55 11.56
CA MET A 41 -0.01 -3.88 12.13
C MET A 41 1.18 -4.39 12.96
N VAL A 42 2.41 -4.04 12.59
CA VAL A 42 3.60 -4.40 13.37
C VAL A 42 3.78 -3.43 14.53
N LYS A 43 3.56 -2.13 14.29
CA LYS A 43 3.76 -1.06 15.27
C LYS A 43 2.87 -1.21 16.51
N ILE A 44 1.63 -1.66 16.34
CA ILE A 44 0.68 -1.87 17.46
C ILE A 44 1.19 -2.87 18.50
N LEU A 45 2.15 -3.75 18.15
CA LEU A 45 2.76 -4.68 19.11
C LEU A 45 3.53 -3.96 20.22
N GLU A 46 4.00 -2.74 19.98
CA GLU A 46 4.65 -1.93 21.03
C GLU A 46 3.68 -1.59 22.16
N GLU A 47 2.38 -1.48 21.86
CA GLU A 47 1.33 -1.25 22.87
C GLU A 47 0.88 -2.56 23.56
N PHE A 48 1.11 -3.72 22.93
CA PHE A 48 0.68 -5.03 23.42
C PHE A 48 1.82 -6.06 23.38
N PRO A 49 2.92 -5.85 24.14
CA PRO A 49 4.12 -6.68 24.04
C PRO A 49 3.92 -8.14 24.48
N ASP A 50 2.89 -8.42 25.29
CA ASP A 50 2.57 -9.77 25.77
C ASP A 50 1.86 -10.63 24.70
N ILE A 51 1.38 -10.04 23.60
CA ILE A 51 0.72 -10.77 22.52
C ILE A 51 1.76 -11.23 21.49
N HIS A 52 1.95 -12.54 21.39
CA HIS A 52 2.87 -13.13 20.41
C HIS A 52 2.20 -13.30 19.04
N GLN A 53 2.80 -12.72 18.01
CA GLN A 53 2.32 -12.77 16.63
C GLN A 53 3.49 -13.03 15.68
N THR A 54 3.26 -13.79 14.61
CA THR A 54 4.28 -14.09 13.59
C THR A 54 3.91 -13.39 12.28
N PHE A 55 4.84 -12.63 11.72
CA PHE A 55 4.69 -11.97 10.42
C PHE A 55 5.61 -12.64 9.39
N ASN A 56 5.01 -13.19 8.34
CA ASN A 56 5.71 -13.66 7.16
C ASN A 56 5.68 -12.54 6.11
N LEU A 57 6.84 -12.00 5.77
CA LEU A 57 7.02 -10.94 4.78
C LEU A 57 7.55 -11.53 3.48
N VAL A 58 6.78 -11.43 2.39
CA VAL A 58 7.18 -12.02 1.12
C VAL A 58 8.32 -11.20 0.47
N PRO A 59 9.39 -11.84 -0.05
CA PRO A 59 10.53 -11.13 -0.64
C PRO A 59 10.17 -10.18 -1.78
N SER A 60 9.23 -10.56 -2.66
CA SER A 60 8.77 -9.69 -3.76
C SER A 60 8.22 -8.36 -3.26
N MET A 61 7.50 -8.38 -2.13
CA MET A 61 6.99 -7.17 -1.49
C MET A 61 8.15 -6.36 -0.87
N MET A 62 9.06 -7.03 -0.17
CA MET A 62 10.16 -6.36 0.54
C MET A 62 11.12 -5.63 -0.39
N VAL A 63 11.52 -6.23 -1.52
CA VAL A 63 12.40 -5.57 -2.51
C VAL A 63 11.77 -4.27 -3.03
N GLN A 64 10.46 -4.27 -3.24
CA GLN A 64 9.75 -3.08 -3.71
C GLN A 64 9.66 -2.01 -2.62
N VAL A 65 9.37 -2.40 -1.36
CA VAL A 65 9.39 -1.50 -0.20
C VAL A 65 10.77 -0.85 -0.02
N GLU A 66 11.84 -1.62 -0.17
CA GLU A 66 13.23 -1.12 -0.10
C GLU A 66 13.52 -0.10 -1.20
N GLU A 67 13.04 -0.32 -2.43
CA GLU A 67 13.19 0.68 -3.50
C GLU A 67 12.45 1.99 -3.22
N TYR A 68 11.25 1.94 -2.62
CA TYR A 68 10.55 3.15 -2.18
C TYR A 68 11.33 3.86 -1.05
N ALA A 69 11.79 3.10 -0.05
CA ALA A 69 12.54 3.66 1.09
C ALA A 69 13.89 4.27 0.68
N ALA A 70 14.50 3.74 -0.39
CA ALA A 70 15.75 4.24 -0.96
C ALA A 70 15.56 5.30 -2.05
N GLU A 71 14.32 5.79 -2.27
CA GLU A 71 13.99 6.77 -3.31
C GLU A 71 14.36 6.32 -4.75
N LYS A 72 14.38 5.01 -4.99
CA LYS A 72 14.69 4.41 -6.31
C LYS A 72 13.46 3.98 -7.09
N ALA A 73 12.31 3.90 -6.43
CA ALA A 73 11.06 3.50 -7.07
C ALA A 73 10.57 4.58 -8.05
N ARG A 74 10.32 4.17 -9.31
CA ARG A 74 9.67 5.00 -10.33
C ARG A 74 8.18 4.65 -10.37
N ASP A 75 7.34 5.45 -9.72
CA ASP A 75 5.90 5.22 -9.57
C ASP A 75 5.13 6.39 -10.20
N PRO A 76 4.63 6.25 -11.44
CA PRO A 76 3.86 7.31 -12.11
C PRO A 76 2.63 7.77 -11.32
N PHE A 77 2.06 6.92 -10.47
CA PHE A 77 0.94 7.29 -9.61
C PHE A 77 1.38 8.25 -8.50
N LEU A 78 2.53 7.98 -7.90
CA LEU A 78 3.12 8.85 -6.88
C LEU A 78 3.61 10.16 -7.49
N ASP A 79 4.32 10.10 -8.62
CA ASP A 79 4.84 11.26 -9.33
C ASP A 79 3.72 12.25 -9.67
N CYS A 80 2.59 11.74 -10.17
CA CYS A 80 1.42 12.54 -10.49
C CYS A 80 0.72 13.10 -9.23
N ALA A 81 0.64 12.31 -8.15
CA ALA A 81 0.02 12.71 -6.89
C ALA A 81 0.81 13.79 -6.12
N LEU A 82 2.13 13.85 -6.31
CA LEU A 82 3.01 14.84 -5.68
C LEU A 82 3.13 16.14 -6.49
N LYS A 83 2.72 16.14 -7.76
CA LYS A 83 2.80 17.33 -8.62
C LYS A 83 1.81 18.40 -8.14
N PRO A 84 2.23 19.67 -7.97
CA PRO A 84 1.30 20.75 -7.64
C PRO A 84 0.21 20.87 -8.71
N ALA A 85 -1.02 21.16 -8.28
CA ALA A 85 -2.19 21.09 -9.15
C ALA A 85 -2.10 22.04 -10.34
N GLU A 86 -1.50 23.21 -10.15
CA GLU A 86 -1.25 24.23 -11.18
C GLU A 86 -0.30 23.77 -12.30
N TYR A 87 0.50 22.72 -12.06
CA TYR A 87 1.44 22.16 -13.03
C TYR A 87 0.97 20.85 -13.66
N LEU A 88 -0.23 20.37 -13.33
CA LEU A 88 -0.78 19.16 -13.95
C LEU A 88 -1.11 19.41 -15.42
N THR A 89 -0.53 18.61 -16.31
CA THR A 89 -0.88 18.63 -17.74
C THR A 89 -2.25 17.97 -17.97
N PRO A 90 -2.87 18.15 -19.15
CA PRO A 90 -4.09 17.42 -19.50
C PRO A 90 -3.94 15.89 -19.38
N GLU A 91 -2.77 15.35 -19.68
CA GLU A 91 -2.45 13.93 -19.56
C GLU A 91 -2.37 13.48 -18.10
N ASP A 92 -1.73 14.26 -17.23
CA ASP A 92 -1.70 14.01 -15.78
C ASP A 92 -3.13 13.98 -15.21
N GLN A 93 -3.95 14.97 -15.57
CA GLN A 93 -5.34 15.07 -15.10
C GLN A 93 -6.16 13.86 -15.56
N ALA A 94 -6.04 13.47 -16.83
CA ALA A 94 -6.69 12.28 -17.36
C ALA A 94 -6.23 11.01 -16.64
N PHE A 95 -4.93 10.90 -16.33
CA PHE A 95 -4.37 9.79 -15.57
C PHE A 95 -4.97 9.72 -14.16
N LEU A 96 -5.00 10.83 -13.41
CA LEU A 96 -5.55 10.87 -12.05
C LEU A 96 -7.04 10.56 -12.03
N LEU A 97 -7.83 11.16 -12.93
CA LEU A 97 -9.28 10.91 -13.01
C LEU A 97 -9.58 9.44 -13.28
N LYS A 98 -8.75 8.78 -14.09
CA LYS A 98 -8.92 7.37 -14.42
C LYS A 98 -8.48 6.44 -13.28
N ASN A 99 -7.42 6.77 -12.55
CA ASN A 99 -6.70 5.81 -11.70
C ASN A 99 -6.69 6.13 -10.20
N SER A 100 -7.12 7.32 -9.77
CA SER A 100 -7.01 7.76 -8.36
C SER A 100 -8.31 7.66 -7.58
N PHE A 101 -9.41 7.27 -8.22
CA PHE A 101 -10.74 7.23 -7.60
C PHE A 101 -11.39 5.84 -7.66
N HIS A 102 -10.69 4.81 -7.17
CA HIS A 102 -11.21 3.43 -7.10
C HIS A 102 -12.18 3.17 -5.93
N ALA A 103 -12.93 4.18 -5.51
CA ALA A 103 -13.96 4.05 -4.47
C ALA A 103 -15.34 3.91 -5.12
N ASN A 104 -16.09 2.88 -4.74
CA ASN A 104 -17.45 2.72 -5.24
C ASN A 104 -18.35 3.85 -4.68
N PRO A 105 -18.95 4.72 -5.53
CA PRO A 105 -19.67 5.87 -5.01
C PRO A 105 -20.86 5.50 -4.11
N GLY A 106 -21.66 4.51 -4.51
CA GLY A 106 -22.86 4.12 -3.73
C GLY A 106 -22.53 3.39 -2.42
N ARG A 107 -21.47 2.57 -2.41
CA ARG A 107 -21.12 1.74 -1.24
C ARG A 107 -20.10 2.38 -0.30
N MET A 108 -19.29 3.31 -0.79
CA MET A 108 -18.17 3.91 -0.03
C MET A 108 -18.33 5.41 0.18
N ILE A 109 -18.90 6.17 -0.76
CA ILE A 109 -18.95 7.64 -0.69
C ILE A 109 -20.31 8.13 -0.17
N TYR A 110 -21.40 7.61 -0.75
CA TYR A 110 -22.78 8.00 -0.44
C TYR A 110 -23.52 6.94 0.40
N ARG A 111 -22.76 6.14 1.18
CA ARG A 111 -23.32 5.04 1.98
C ARG A 111 -24.37 5.50 3.00
N TYR A 112 -24.23 6.71 3.52
CA TYR A 112 -25.11 7.29 4.53
C TYR A 112 -25.72 8.61 4.03
N PRO A 113 -27.00 8.90 4.36
CA PRO A 113 -27.61 10.19 4.07
C PRO A 113 -26.80 11.32 4.73
N ARG A 114 -26.69 12.44 4.02
CA ARG A 114 -26.12 13.69 4.56
C ARG A 114 -27.20 14.52 5.23
#